data_AF-A0A2E6TQ98-F1
#
_entry.id   AF-A0A2E6TQ98-F1
#
_cell.length_a   1.000
_cell.length_b   1.000
_cell.length_c   1.000
_cell.angle_alpha   90.00
_cell.angle_beta   90.00
_cell.angle_gamma   90.00
#
_symmetry.space_group_name_H-M   'P 1'
#
loop_
_entity.id
_entity.type
_entity.pdbx_description
1 polymer ?
#
loop_
_entity_poly.entity_id
_entity_poly.type
_entity_poly.pdbx_seq_one_letter_code
_entity_poly.pdbx_strand_id
1 'polypeptide(L)'
;MSSSSSALSPLEALKAGFRRACVRRLVGDEEGAIQVLKDEIPALVVGWAKVSDLEPAQKKAKLKEMFDDESARADELATAFDLFAGRFETRLASLMREELGGVVAQVQDLLKQVSLSPAPENSKNPVAVEKSEPVKEVEELNEEVIEKVVEEKLDPPRGMGLKFDEIEKMIDQVLSFEKDS
;
A
#
# COMPACT_ATOMS: atom_id res chain seq x y z
N MET A 1 12.89 -31.71 -14.90
CA MET A 1 12.75 -32.02 -13.47
C MET A 1 11.43 -31.44 -13.02
N SER A 2 10.47 -32.30 -12.67
CA SER A 2 9.12 -31.90 -12.30
C SER A 2 9.17 -31.15 -10.98
N SER A 3 8.83 -29.87 -11.00
CA SER A 3 8.56 -29.07 -9.81
C SER A 3 7.38 -29.71 -9.09
N SER A 4 7.67 -30.51 -8.06
CA SER A 4 6.67 -30.93 -7.08
C SER A 4 6.16 -29.66 -6.41
N SER A 5 5.02 -29.16 -6.86
CA SER A 5 4.20 -28.24 -6.09
C SER A 5 3.95 -28.92 -4.74
N SER A 6 4.66 -28.49 -3.70
CA SER A 6 4.42 -28.94 -2.34
C SER A 6 2.99 -28.51 -1.98
N ALA A 7 2.03 -29.40 -2.19
CA ALA A 7 0.65 -29.15 -1.82
C ALA A 7 0.64 -28.84 -0.32
N LEU A 8 0.17 -27.64 0.03
CA LEU A 8 0.05 -27.24 1.42
C LEU A 8 -0.83 -28.27 2.15
N SER A 9 -0.47 -28.59 3.39
CA SER A 9 -1.35 -29.39 4.23
C SER A 9 -2.71 -28.67 4.38
N PRO A 10 -3.82 -29.39 4.59
CA PRO A 10 -5.14 -28.76 4.72
C PRO A 10 -5.18 -27.64 5.78
N LEU A 11 -4.44 -27.81 6.87
CA LEU A 11 -4.28 -26.80 7.92
C LEU A 11 -3.55 -25.54 7.40
N GLU A 12 -2.45 -25.70 6.69
CA GLU A 12 -1.67 -24.56 6.17
C GLU A 12 -2.40 -23.86 5.02
N ALA A 13 -3.16 -24.60 4.20
CA ALA A 13 -4.03 -24.02 3.19
C ALA A 13 -5.14 -23.15 3.82
N LEU A 14 -5.74 -23.62 4.90
CA LEU A 14 -6.77 -22.87 5.64
C LEU A 14 -6.20 -21.59 6.28
N LYS A 15 -5.05 -21.67 6.97
CA LYS A 15 -4.36 -20.48 7.50
C LYS A 15 -4.01 -19.49 6.38
N ALA A 16 -3.54 -19.98 5.23
CA ALA A 16 -3.26 -19.14 4.08
C ALA A 16 -4.52 -18.46 3.52
N GLY A 17 -5.67 -19.15 3.56
CA GLY A 17 -6.98 -18.56 3.23
C GLY A 17 -7.35 -17.41 4.16
N PHE A 18 -7.26 -17.62 5.49
CA PHE A 18 -7.50 -16.56 6.47
C PHE A 18 -6.56 -15.38 6.26
N ARG A 19 -5.27 -15.64 6.04
CA ARG A 19 -4.27 -14.60 5.73
C ARG A 19 -4.67 -13.76 4.54
N ARG A 20 -5.11 -14.41 3.46
CA ARG A 20 -5.51 -13.74 2.23
C ARG A 20 -6.70 -12.81 2.47
N ALA A 21 -7.69 -13.27 3.23
CA ALA A 21 -8.84 -12.44 3.61
C ALA A 21 -8.42 -11.24 4.47
N CYS A 22 -7.62 -11.46 5.52
CA CYS A 22 -7.15 -10.40 6.42
C CYS A 22 -6.33 -9.34 5.67
N VAL A 23 -5.40 -9.74 4.82
CA VAL A 23 -4.58 -8.81 4.03
C VAL A 23 -5.43 -8.01 3.04
N ARG A 24 -6.39 -8.65 2.33
CA ARG A 24 -7.29 -7.93 1.41
C ARG A 24 -8.07 -6.83 2.12
N ARG A 25 -8.63 -7.14 3.30
CA ARG A 25 -9.33 -6.15 4.12
C ARG A 25 -8.41 -4.99 4.52
N LEU A 26 -7.20 -5.32 4.96
CA LEU A 26 -6.21 -4.36 5.44
C LEU A 26 -5.80 -3.35 4.36
N VAL A 27 -5.66 -3.80 3.11
CA VAL A 27 -5.35 -2.91 1.97
C VAL A 27 -6.57 -2.19 1.40
N GLY A 28 -7.75 -2.34 2.02
CA GLY A 28 -9.00 -1.70 1.62
C GLY A 28 -9.78 -2.43 0.52
N ASP A 29 -9.39 -3.66 0.16
CA ASP A 29 -10.14 -4.53 -0.76
C ASP A 29 -11.21 -5.31 0.01
N GLU A 30 -12.30 -4.62 0.36
CA GLU A 30 -13.39 -5.18 1.14
C GLU A 30 -14.14 -6.28 0.38
N GLU A 31 -14.47 -6.05 -0.89
CA GLU A 31 -15.17 -7.02 -1.73
C GLU A 31 -14.36 -8.29 -1.95
N GLY A 32 -13.06 -8.15 -2.22
CA GLY A 32 -12.18 -9.30 -2.38
C GLY A 32 -11.99 -10.09 -1.09
N ALA A 33 -11.92 -9.42 0.07
CA ALA A 33 -11.91 -10.11 1.36
C ALA A 33 -13.20 -10.94 1.55
N ILE A 34 -14.37 -10.33 1.29
CA ILE A 34 -15.66 -11.02 1.35
C ILE A 34 -15.70 -12.21 0.39
N GLN A 35 -15.17 -12.08 -0.82
CA GLN A 35 -15.13 -13.16 -1.80
C GLN A 35 -14.32 -14.35 -1.30
N VAL A 36 -13.12 -14.12 -0.73
CA VAL A 36 -12.29 -15.18 -0.13
C VAL A 36 -13.06 -15.87 0.99
N LEU A 37 -13.70 -15.11 1.88
CA LEU A 37 -14.47 -15.65 3.00
C LEU A 37 -15.68 -16.47 2.55
N LYS A 38 -16.31 -16.10 1.43
CA LYS A 38 -17.50 -16.78 0.90
C LYS A 38 -17.19 -18.00 0.07
N ASP A 39 -16.17 -17.91 -0.79
CA ASP A 39 -15.97 -18.88 -1.86
C ASP A 39 -14.81 -19.85 -1.53
N GLU A 40 -13.76 -19.37 -0.86
CA GLU A 40 -12.55 -20.16 -0.58
C GLU A 40 -12.59 -20.81 0.81
N ILE A 41 -12.88 -20.03 1.86
CA ILE A 41 -12.81 -20.50 3.25
C ILE A 41 -13.70 -21.74 3.51
N PRO A 42 -14.96 -21.82 3.03
CA PRO A 42 -15.79 -23.01 3.29
C PRO A 42 -15.14 -24.31 2.79
N ALA A 43 -14.57 -24.30 1.59
CA ALA A 43 -13.91 -25.47 1.03
C ALA A 43 -12.65 -25.85 1.82
N LEU A 44 -11.89 -24.87 2.28
CA LEU A 44 -10.70 -25.07 3.11
C LEU A 44 -11.06 -25.62 4.50
N VAL A 45 -12.14 -25.12 5.12
CA VAL A 45 -12.65 -25.63 6.39
C VAL A 45 -13.07 -27.09 6.25
N VAL A 46 -13.81 -27.45 5.20
CA VAL A 46 -14.17 -28.85 4.93
C VAL A 46 -12.92 -29.72 4.73
N GLY A 47 -11.95 -29.23 3.96
CA GLY A 47 -10.71 -29.96 3.70
C GLY A 47 -9.91 -30.24 4.97
N TRP A 48 -9.83 -29.26 5.88
CA TRP A 48 -9.18 -29.42 7.17
C TRP A 48 -9.99 -30.27 8.15
N ALA A 49 -11.32 -30.08 8.22
CA ALA A 49 -12.19 -30.79 9.14
C ALA A 49 -12.16 -32.31 8.92
N LYS A 50 -12.10 -32.74 7.66
CA LYS A 50 -12.00 -34.16 7.27
C LYS A 50 -10.74 -34.88 7.75
N VAL A 51 -9.65 -34.14 7.98
CA VAL A 51 -8.36 -34.70 8.43
C VAL A 51 -8.07 -34.37 9.90
N SER A 52 -9.05 -33.77 10.59
CA SER A 52 -8.94 -33.33 11.98
C SER A 52 -9.71 -34.28 12.88
N ASP A 53 -9.02 -34.82 13.89
CA ASP A 53 -9.61 -35.72 14.90
C ASP A 53 -10.36 -34.97 16.01
N LEU A 54 -10.59 -33.67 15.84
CA LEU A 54 -11.24 -32.81 16.82
C LEU A 54 -12.77 -32.95 16.75
N GLU A 55 -13.42 -32.89 17.90
CA GLU A 55 -14.89 -32.80 17.99
C GLU A 55 -15.40 -31.47 17.40
N PRO A 56 -16.66 -31.38 16.91
CA PRO A 56 -17.17 -30.17 16.25
C PRO A 56 -17.00 -28.87 17.05
N ALA A 57 -17.21 -28.92 18.38
CA ALA A 57 -17.01 -27.76 19.25
C ALA A 57 -15.53 -27.34 19.33
N GLN A 58 -14.61 -28.31 19.35
CA GLN A 58 -13.17 -28.06 19.33
C GLN A 58 -12.71 -27.57 17.96
N LYS A 59 -13.29 -28.07 16.86
CA LYS A 59 -13.04 -27.59 15.51
C LYS A 59 -13.39 -26.11 15.39
N LYS A 60 -14.57 -25.72 15.86
CA LYS A 60 -15.01 -24.30 15.88
C LYS A 60 -14.08 -23.42 16.72
N ALA A 61 -13.72 -23.85 17.93
CA ALA A 61 -12.78 -23.12 18.77
C ALA A 61 -11.42 -22.95 18.08
N LYS A 62 -10.92 -23.99 17.41
CA LYS A 62 -9.64 -23.94 16.69
C LYS A 62 -9.70 -23.06 15.45
N LEU A 63 -10.82 -23.04 14.73
CA LEU A 63 -11.05 -22.12 13.60
C LEU A 63 -11.00 -20.67 14.06
N LYS A 64 -11.65 -20.36 15.19
CA LYS A 64 -11.59 -19.04 15.81
C LYS A 64 -10.17 -18.66 16.20
N GLU A 65 -9.46 -19.54 16.90
CA GLU A 65 -8.05 -19.32 17.27
C GLU A 65 -7.19 -19.02 16.04
N MET A 66 -7.28 -19.84 14.98
CA MET A 66 -6.51 -19.63 13.75
C MET A 66 -6.84 -18.32 13.03
N PHE A 67 -8.11 -17.92 13.03
CA PHE A 67 -8.54 -16.66 12.44
C PHE A 67 -8.04 -15.45 13.25
N ASP A 68 -8.16 -15.51 14.59
CA ASP A 68 -7.70 -14.45 15.49
C ASP A 68 -6.17 -14.29 15.40
N ASP A 69 -5.41 -15.39 15.37
CA ASP A 69 -3.95 -15.40 15.20
C ASP A 69 -3.52 -14.73 13.90
N GLU A 70 -4.19 -15.06 12.79
CA GLU A 70 -3.83 -14.53 11.47
C GLU A 70 -4.30 -13.08 11.30
N SER A 71 -5.38 -12.68 11.95
CA SER A 71 -5.83 -11.28 12.01
C SER A 71 -4.85 -10.43 12.81
N ALA A 72 -4.43 -10.88 14.01
CA ALA A 72 -3.43 -10.20 14.82
C ALA A 72 -2.09 -10.06 14.06
N ARG A 73 -1.67 -11.12 13.35
CA ARG A 73 -0.50 -11.07 12.47
C ARG A 73 -0.64 -10.01 11.37
N ALA A 74 -1.81 -9.91 10.73
CA ALA A 74 -2.04 -8.89 9.71
C ALA A 74 -1.93 -7.47 10.29
N ASP A 75 -2.49 -7.23 11.48
CA ASP A 75 -2.42 -5.94 12.16
C ASP A 75 -0.98 -5.54 12.56
N GLU A 76 -0.19 -6.51 13.05
CA GLU A 76 1.23 -6.31 13.33
C GLU A 76 2.01 -5.97 12.06
N LEU A 77 1.71 -6.64 10.94
CA LEU A 77 2.33 -6.36 9.65
C LEU A 77 1.96 -4.97 9.14
N ALA A 78 0.70 -4.54 9.25
CA ALA A 78 0.31 -3.17 8.92
C ALA A 78 1.13 -2.15 9.71
N THR A 79 1.22 -2.35 11.02
CA THR A 79 2.03 -1.47 11.89
C THR A 79 3.49 -1.43 11.42
N ALA A 80 4.08 -2.58 11.10
CA ALA A 80 5.44 -2.65 10.58
C ALA A 80 5.59 -1.96 9.21
N PHE A 81 4.61 -2.10 8.33
CA PHE A 81 4.57 -1.44 7.03
C PHE A 81 4.48 0.09 7.15
N ASP A 82 3.67 0.62 8.07
CA ASP A 82 3.57 2.06 8.32
C ASP A 82 4.91 2.63 8.80
N LEU A 83 5.59 1.94 9.73
CA LEU A 83 6.93 2.32 10.19
C LEU A 83 7.96 2.26 9.05
N PHE A 84 7.86 1.25 8.18
CA PHE A 84 8.73 1.13 7.01
C PHE A 84 8.47 2.26 6.01
N ALA A 85 7.21 2.55 5.71
CA ALA A 85 6.81 3.60 4.78
C ALA A 85 7.30 4.97 5.25
N GLY A 86 7.09 5.33 6.52
CA GLY A 86 7.60 6.61 7.04
C GLY A 86 9.13 6.74 6.97
N ARG A 87 9.88 5.65 7.23
CA ARG A 87 11.34 5.65 7.07
C ARG A 87 11.76 5.74 5.60
N PHE A 88 11.05 5.03 4.73
CA PHE A 88 11.28 5.05 3.28
C PHE A 88 11.06 6.45 2.72
N GLU A 89 9.95 7.09 3.06
CA GLU A 89 9.62 8.46 2.65
C GLU A 89 10.67 9.46 3.11
N THR A 90 11.11 9.39 4.37
CA THR A 90 12.16 10.26 4.90
C THR A 90 13.45 10.12 4.09
N ARG A 91 13.86 8.87 3.80
CA ARG A 91 15.08 8.60 3.04
C ARG A 91 14.95 9.02 1.58
N LEU A 92 13.81 8.76 0.95
CA LEU A 92 13.52 9.14 -0.43
C LEU A 92 13.48 10.66 -0.57
N ALA A 93 12.82 11.38 0.34
CA ALA A 93 12.77 12.83 0.35
C ALA A 93 14.16 13.45 0.47
N SER A 94 15.04 12.88 1.31
CA SER A 94 16.44 13.32 1.42
C SER A 94 17.19 13.15 0.10
N LEU A 95 17.10 11.98 -0.53
CA LEU A 95 17.76 11.69 -1.81
C LEU A 95 17.22 12.60 -2.92
N MET A 96 15.90 12.77 -2.99
CA MET A 96 15.28 13.65 -3.97
C MET A 96 15.72 15.10 -3.78
N ARG A 97 15.84 15.59 -2.54
CA ARG A 97 16.31 16.95 -2.26
C ARG A 97 17.75 17.17 -2.72
N GLU A 98 18.63 16.18 -2.49
CA GLU A 98 20.03 16.23 -2.91
C GLU A 98 20.15 16.23 -4.44
N GLU A 99 19.57 15.22 -5.10
CA GLU A 99 19.68 15.04 -6.55
C GLU A 99 18.95 16.15 -7.33
N LEU A 100 17.70 16.46 -6.96
CA LEU A 100 16.93 17.52 -7.62
C LEU A 100 17.54 18.89 -7.34
N GLY A 101 18.05 19.12 -6.13
CA GLY A 101 18.78 20.34 -5.79
C GLY A 101 20.02 20.53 -6.66
N GLY A 102 20.79 19.47 -6.88
CA GLY A 102 21.94 19.48 -7.79
C GLY A 102 21.57 19.82 -9.23
N VAL A 103 20.51 19.19 -9.76
CA VAL A 103 20.00 19.48 -11.11
C VAL A 103 19.52 20.94 -11.23
N VAL A 104 18.75 21.43 -10.25
CA VAL A 104 18.27 22.82 -10.24
C VAL A 104 19.44 23.80 -10.24
N ALA A 105 20.47 23.55 -9.43
CA ALA A 105 21.68 24.38 -9.40
C ALA A 105 22.41 24.40 -10.75
N GLN A 106 22.58 23.23 -11.40
CA GLN A 106 23.20 23.15 -12.72
C GLN A 106 22.40 23.91 -13.79
N VAL A 107 21.07 23.80 -13.77
CA VAL A 107 20.21 24.54 -14.71
C VAL A 107 20.32 26.05 -14.48
N GLN A 108 20.34 26.49 -13.22
CA GLN A 108 20.53 27.90 -12.88
C GLN A 108 21.89 28.43 -13.36
N ASP A 109 22.95 27.64 -13.22
CA ASP A 109 24.28 28.04 -13.68
C ASP A 109 24.38 28.07 -15.21
N LEU A 110 23.77 27.12 -15.91
CA LEU A 110 23.65 27.16 -17.37
C LEU A 110 22.86 28.40 -17.84
N LEU A 111 21.76 28.75 -17.17
CA LEU A 111 20.97 29.93 -17.50
C LEU A 111 21.79 31.22 -17.33
N LYS A 112 22.59 31.33 -16.26
CA LYS A 112 23.52 32.46 -16.08
C LYS A 112 24.55 32.51 -17.21
N GLN A 113 25.11 31.38 -17.62
CA GLN A 113 26.10 31.31 -18.71
C GLN A 113 25.51 31.70 -20.08
N VAL A 114 24.26 31.32 -20.35
CA VAL A 114 23.55 31.72 -21.58
C VAL A 114 23.24 33.22 -21.57
N SER A 115 22.83 33.78 -20.44
CA SER A 115 22.60 35.24 -20.29
C SER A 115 23.88 36.08 -20.33
N LEU A 116 25.05 35.48 -20.07
CA LEU A 116 26.36 36.15 -20.10
C LEU A 116 27.09 36.02 -21.45
N SER A 117 26.56 35.28 -22.42
CA SER A 117 27.11 35.30 -23.78
C SER A 117 26.78 36.65 -24.43
N PRO A 118 27.79 37.47 -24.79
CA PRO A 118 27.55 38.65 -25.59
C PRO A 118 26.96 38.17 -26.92
N ALA A 119 25.80 38.71 -27.30
CA ALA A 119 25.29 38.54 -28.65
C ALA A 119 26.42 38.91 -29.63
N PRO A 120 26.77 38.06 -30.62
CA PRO A 120 27.72 38.45 -31.63
C PRO A 120 27.15 39.67 -32.35
N GLU A 121 27.82 40.82 -32.19
CA GLU A 121 27.54 42.02 -32.98
C GLU A 121 27.72 41.66 -34.45
N ASN A 122 26.62 41.42 -35.16
CA ASN A 122 26.63 41.65 -36.59
C ASN A 122 25.27 42.14 -37.12
N SER A 123 25.30 43.41 -37.52
CA SER A 123 24.55 44.05 -38.61
C SER A 123 23.02 44.13 -38.52
N LYS A 124 22.58 45.32 -38.10
CA LYS A 124 21.50 46.16 -38.67
C LYS A 124 20.38 45.43 -39.44
N ASN A 125 19.20 45.42 -38.83
CA ASN A 125 17.96 45.89 -39.48
C ASN A 125 16.96 46.33 -38.40
N PRO A 126 16.30 47.50 -38.54
CA PRO A 126 15.31 47.94 -37.56
C PRO A 126 14.00 47.23 -37.87
N VAL A 127 13.51 46.41 -36.95
CA VAL A 127 12.11 45.97 -36.94
C VAL A 127 11.47 46.56 -35.70
N ALA A 128 10.33 47.20 -35.95
CA ALA A 128 9.63 48.12 -35.07
C ALA A 128 9.34 47.53 -33.68
N VAL A 129 9.60 48.36 -32.66
CA VAL A 129 9.19 48.14 -31.28
C VAL A 129 7.68 48.30 -31.20
N GLU A 130 6.96 47.19 -31.09
CA GLU A 130 5.58 47.19 -30.61
C GLU A 130 5.62 47.14 -29.08
N LYS A 131 5.01 48.15 -28.45
CA LYS A 131 4.89 48.27 -26.99
C LYS A 131 4.08 47.10 -26.43
N SER A 132 4.69 46.31 -25.55
CA SER A 132 3.97 45.47 -24.58
C SER A 132 4.44 45.78 -23.16
N GLU A 133 3.46 45.84 -22.27
CA GLU A 133 3.40 46.42 -20.93
C GLU A 133 4.47 45.96 -19.90
N PRO A 134 4.67 46.72 -18.80
CA PRO A 134 5.60 46.35 -17.76
C PRO A 134 5.08 45.15 -16.98
N VAL A 135 5.78 44.02 -17.08
CA VAL A 135 5.59 42.89 -16.18
C VAL A 135 6.07 43.31 -14.80
N LYS A 136 5.14 43.32 -13.84
CA LYS A 136 5.38 43.65 -12.44
C LYS A 136 6.50 42.79 -11.86
N GLU A 137 7.27 43.43 -10.99
CA GLU A 137 8.28 42.83 -10.12
C GLU A 137 7.84 41.44 -9.63
N VAL A 138 8.70 40.46 -9.88
CA VAL A 138 8.63 39.18 -9.20
C VAL A 138 9.04 39.47 -7.76
N GLU A 139 8.06 39.57 -6.87
CA GLU A 139 8.28 39.62 -5.42
C GLU A 139 9.22 38.47 -5.03
N GLU A 140 10.26 38.82 -4.27
CA GLU A 140 11.14 37.87 -3.60
C GLU A 140 10.30 36.80 -2.90
N LEU A 141 10.43 35.56 -3.36
CA LEU A 141 9.87 34.41 -2.66
C LEU A 141 10.64 34.27 -1.35
N ASN A 142 10.07 34.85 -0.28
CA ASN A 142 10.50 34.64 1.10
C ASN A 142 10.72 33.14 1.36
N GLU A 143 11.88 32.81 1.93
CA GLU A 143 12.31 31.46 2.33
C GLU A 143 11.37 30.80 3.36
N GLU A 144 10.38 31.52 3.91
CA GLU A 144 9.40 31.02 4.88
C GLU A 144 8.25 30.18 4.26
N VAL A 145 8.09 30.13 2.93
CA VAL A 145 6.96 29.39 2.32
C VAL A 145 7.21 27.89 2.18
N ILE A 146 8.46 27.42 2.34
CA ILE A 146 8.82 26.00 2.12
C ILE A 146 8.47 25.11 3.34
N GLU A 147 8.16 25.68 4.51
CA GLU A 147 7.85 24.89 5.72
C GLU A 147 6.40 24.35 5.80
N LYS A 148 5.56 24.59 4.79
CA LYS A 148 4.28 23.89 4.66
C LYS A 148 4.36 22.80 3.60
N VAL A 149 5.32 21.89 3.76
CA VAL A 149 5.11 20.53 3.25
C VAL A 149 3.96 19.98 4.08
N VAL A 150 2.78 20.01 3.48
CA VAL A 150 1.58 19.33 3.98
C VAL A 150 2.06 17.96 4.47
N GLU A 151 1.85 17.66 5.75
CA GLU A 151 1.79 16.29 6.23
C GLU A 151 0.68 15.61 5.41
N GLU A 152 0.98 15.20 4.18
CA GLU A 152 0.24 14.14 3.53
C GLU A 152 0.61 12.88 4.30
N LYS A 153 -0.04 12.74 5.46
CA LYS A 153 -0.23 11.47 6.13
C LYS A 153 -0.62 10.49 5.03
N LEU A 154 0.22 9.48 4.84
CA LEU A 154 -0.16 8.25 4.15
C LEU A 154 -1.62 7.95 4.45
N ASP A 155 -2.40 7.68 3.39
CA ASP A 155 -3.78 7.26 3.56
C ASP A 155 -3.80 6.15 4.61
N PRO A 156 -4.51 6.33 5.75
CA PRO A 156 -4.52 5.32 6.78
C PRO A 156 -5.07 4.02 6.18
N PRO A 157 -4.64 2.85 6.69
CA PRO A 157 -5.21 1.57 6.27
C PRO A 157 -6.74 1.69 6.31
N ARG A 158 -7.37 1.54 5.13
CA ARG A 158 -8.77 1.95 4.94
C ARG A 158 -9.75 0.96 5.58
N GLY A 159 -9.30 -0.23 5.96
CA GLY A 159 -10.14 -1.28 6.56
C GLY A 159 -10.03 -1.36 8.08
N MET A 160 -11.17 -1.37 8.77
CA MET A 160 -11.23 -2.00 10.10
C MET A 160 -10.97 -3.50 9.93
N GLY A 161 -10.10 -4.08 10.76
CA GLY A 161 -9.78 -5.51 10.76
C GLY A 161 -11.03 -6.40 10.77
N LEU A 162 -10.95 -7.57 10.12
CA LEU A 162 -12.06 -8.52 10.03
C LEU A 162 -12.38 -9.11 11.42
N LYS A 163 -13.66 -9.25 11.74
CA LYS A 163 -14.10 -9.95 12.97
C LYS A 163 -14.58 -11.36 12.64
N PHE A 164 -14.32 -12.30 13.55
CA PHE A 164 -14.76 -13.69 13.40
C PHE A 164 -16.28 -13.84 13.24
N ASP A 165 -17.05 -12.96 13.89
CA ASP A 165 -18.52 -12.93 13.83
C ASP A 165 -19.07 -12.81 12.40
N GLU A 166 -18.29 -12.24 11.47
CA GLU A 166 -18.66 -12.06 10.06
C GLU A 166 -18.68 -13.40 9.30
N ILE A 167 -17.98 -14.42 9.80
CA ILE A 167 -17.85 -15.73 9.14
C ILE A 167 -18.36 -16.89 9.99
N GLU A 168 -18.67 -16.65 11.27
CA GLU A 168 -19.10 -17.68 12.21
C GLU A 168 -20.32 -18.46 11.71
N LYS A 169 -21.33 -17.77 11.17
CA LYS A 169 -22.54 -18.41 10.63
C LYS A 169 -22.25 -19.34 9.46
N MET A 170 -21.26 -18.98 8.63
CA MET A 170 -20.87 -19.79 7.47
C MET A 170 -20.11 -21.04 7.93
N ILE A 171 -19.24 -20.89 8.92
CA ILE A 171 -18.52 -22.00 9.55
C ILE A 171 -19.52 -22.98 10.21
N ASP A 172 -20.51 -22.47 10.94
CA ASP A 172 -21.51 -23.30 11.60
C ASP A 172 -22.31 -24.13 10.60
N GLN A 173 -22.69 -23.54 9.45
CA GLN A 173 -23.35 -24.28 8.37
C GLN A 173 -22.46 -25.40 7.85
N VAL A 174 -21.21 -25.10 7.51
CA VAL A 174 -20.24 -26.09 6.98
C VAL A 174 -20.02 -27.25 7.96
N LEU A 175 -19.85 -26.96 9.25
CA LEU A 175 -19.62 -27.99 10.27
C LEU A 175 -20.89 -28.80 10.58
N SER A 176 -22.08 -28.23 10.39
CA SER A 176 -23.33 -28.97 10.55
C SER A 176 -23.52 -30.03 9.46
N PHE A 177 -23.13 -29.76 8.21
CA PHE A 177 -23.21 -30.73 7.11
C PHE A 177 -22.22 -31.90 7.22
N GLU A 178 -21.10 -31.72 7.93
CA GLU A 178 -20.18 -32.83 8.25
C GLU A 178 -20.81 -33.82 9.23
N LYS A 179 -21.75 -33.37 10.08
CA LYS A 179 -22.41 -34.25 11.06
C LYS A 179 -23.41 -35.22 10.42
N ASP A 180 -23.85 -34.92 9.21
CA ASP A 180 -24.86 -35.66 8.44
C ASP A 180 -24.27 -36.48 7.27
N SER A 181 -22.94 -36.45 7.06
CA SER A 181 -22.22 -37.22 6.03
C SER A 181 -21.35 -38.31 6.64
#